data_AF-A0A833U3K2-F1
#
_entry.id   AF-A0A833U3K2-F1
#
_cell.length_a   1.000
_cell.length_b   1.000
_cell.length_c   1.000
_cell.angle_alpha   90.00
_cell.angle_beta   90.00
_cell.angle_gamma   90.00
#
_symmetry.space_group_name_H-M   'P 1'
#
loop_
_entity.id
_entity.type
_entity.pdbx_description
1 polymer ?
#
loop_
_entity_poly.entity_id
_entity_poly.type
_entity_poly.pdbx_seq_one_letter_code
_entity_poly.pdbx_strand_id
1 'polypeptide(L)'
;MPDGGGILGGSWLFKFENMWLKKEGFVDLVRQWWNSYLFEGNPSNVLARKLKVLKDLKTWNEHVFDDVTLQKKSLFQELQSLEGVGDENNRKEQVVSELERLTLMEEISWRQKSRPLWLREGDKCTKFFHQVANAHRRFNSIESLNIDGVTSSDQVVMKEYVAGYFENLLSEPHAWRPTGDGLPFEGIDQDSMV
;
A
#
# COMPACT_ATOMS: atom_id res chain seq x y z
N MET A 1 19.37 -16.85 1.36
CA MET A 1 18.34 -17.76 1.89
C MET A 1 17.01 -17.31 1.30
N PRO A 2 16.49 -17.96 0.25
CA PRO A 2 15.21 -17.62 -0.34
C PRO A 2 14.15 -18.62 0.11
N ASP A 3 13.19 -18.21 0.93
CA ASP A 3 11.92 -18.93 1.07
C ASP A 3 10.88 -18.07 1.78
N GLY A 4 9.80 -17.79 1.09
CA GLY A 4 8.68 -16.96 1.55
C GLY A 4 7.56 -17.03 0.54
N GLY A 5 6.96 -18.21 0.43
CA GLY A 5 5.91 -18.57 -0.53
C GLY A 5 4.88 -17.47 -0.72
N GLY A 6 4.74 -17.05 -1.99
CA GLY A 6 3.70 -16.14 -2.43
C GLY A 6 2.33 -16.77 -2.24
N ILE A 7 1.48 -16.10 -1.47
CA ILE A 7 0.05 -16.41 -1.42
C ILE A 7 -0.57 -15.89 -2.71
N LEU A 8 -0.77 -16.80 -3.66
CA LEU A 8 -1.62 -16.60 -4.84
C LEU A 8 -3.08 -16.59 -4.37
N GLY A 9 -3.77 -15.46 -4.47
CA GLY A 9 -5.23 -15.41 -4.29
C GLY A 9 -5.76 -14.16 -3.58
N GLY A 10 -5.53 -13.00 -4.17
CA GLY A 10 -6.15 -11.74 -3.77
C GLY A 10 -5.47 -10.59 -4.50
N SER A 11 -6.21 -9.80 -5.27
CA SER A 11 -5.67 -8.59 -5.90
C SER A 11 -4.97 -7.77 -4.83
N TRP A 12 -3.64 -7.70 -4.85
CA TRP A 12 -2.88 -6.82 -3.98
C TRP A 12 -3.44 -5.42 -4.15
N LEU A 13 -4.16 -4.94 -3.15
CA LEU A 13 -4.71 -3.59 -3.15
C LEU A 13 -3.53 -2.63 -3.23
N PHE A 14 -3.68 -1.58 -4.04
CA PHE A 14 -2.69 -0.53 -4.11
C PHE A 14 -2.46 0.03 -2.70
N LYS A 15 -1.23 -0.08 -2.20
CA LYS A 15 -0.83 0.44 -0.90
C LYS A 15 0.20 1.52 -1.15
N PHE A 16 -0.15 2.76 -0.80
CA PHE A 16 0.77 3.88 -0.87
C PHE A 16 1.90 3.70 0.13
N GLU A 17 3.17 3.80 -0.29
CA GLU A 17 4.30 3.79 0.64
C GLU A 17 4.72 5.23 1.00
N ASN A 18 4.74 5.56 2.29
CA ASN A 18 5.06 6.90 2.78
C ASN A 18 6.48 7.34 2.43
N MET A 19 7.39 6.38 2.21
CA MET A 19 8.76 6.72 1.81
C MET A 19 8.84 7.31 0.41
N TRP A 20 7.82 7.14 -0.44
CA TRP A 20 7.76 7.77 -1.77
C TRP A 20 7.84 9.29 -1.67
N LEU A 21 7.25 9.88 -0.63
CA LEU A 21 7.27 11.32 -0.38
C LEU A 21 8.67 11.86 -0.05
N LYS A 22 9.63 10.98 0.28
CA LYS A 22 11.01 11.36 0.57
C LYS A 22 11.91 11.36 -0.68
N LYS A 23 11.42 10.84 -1.80
CA LYS A 23 12.14 10.91 -3.06
C LYS A 23 11.87 12.25 -3.74
N GLU A 24 12.94 12.95 -4.10
CA GLU A 24 12.84 14.20 -4.85
C GLU A 24 12.11 13.97 -6.19
N GLY A 25 11.27 14.94 -6.58
CA GLY A 25 10.48 14.87 -7.80
C GLY A 25 9.30 13.89 -7.77
N PHE A 26 9.03 13.20 -6.66
CA PHE A 26 7.87 12.29 -6.56
C PHE A 26 6.54 13.01 -6.80
N VAL A 27 6.36 14.18 -6.18
CA VAL A 27 5.11 14.97 -6.32
C VAL A 27 4.92 15.44 -7.76
N ASP A 28 6.00 15.85 -8.42
CA ASP A 28 5.96 16.29 -9.82
C ASP A 28 5.67 15.13 -10.77
N LEU A 29 6.25 13.96 -10.52
CA LEU A 29 5.98 12.73 -11.26
C LEU A 29 4.51 12.32 -11.13
N VAL A 30 3.95 12.36 -9.91
CA VAL A 30 2.52 12.09 -9.68
C VAL A 30 1.65 13.13 -10.36
N ARG A 31 2.03 14.41 -10.34
CA ARG A 31 1.31 15.49 -11.03
C ARG A 31 1.33 15.29 -12.55
N GLN A 32 2.48 14.94 -13.13
CA GLN A 32 2.61 14.65 -14.55
C GLN A 32 1.72 13.48 -14.96
N TRP A 33 1.75 12.38 -14.20
CA TRP A 33 0.85 11.24 -14.43
C TRP A 33 -0.62 11.60 -14.25
N TRP A 34 -0.96 12.37 -13.22
CA TRP A 34 -2.34 12.77 -12.99
C TRP A 34 -2.92 13.59 -14.15
N ASN A 35 -2.07 14.37 -14.82
CA ASN A 35 -2.44 15.23 -15.94
C ASN A 35 -2.28 14.56 -17.31
N SER A 36 -1.50 13.49 -17.43
CA SER A 36 -1.32 12.78 -18.71
C SER A 36 -2.55 11.98 -19.13
N TYR A 37 -3.40 11.58 -18.18
CA TYR A 37 -4.61 10.83 -18.49
C TYR A 37 -5.84 11.76 -18.54
N LEU A 38 -6.33 11.98 -19.76
CA LEU A 38 -7.65 12.54 -19.98
C LEU A 38 -8.68 11.41 -19.86
N PHE A 39 -9.53 11.48 -18.84
CA PHE A 39 -10.69 10.60 -18.74
C PHE A 39 -11.96 11.44 -18.84
N GLU A 40 -12.84 11.03 -19.74
CA GLU A 40 -14.16 11.63 -19.91
C GLU A 40 -15.21 10.80 -19.15
N GLY A 41 -16.23 11.48 -18.62
CA GLY A 41 -17.35 10.88 -17.89
C GLY A 41 -17.67 11.58 -16.56
N ASN A 42 -18.57 10.98 -15.78
CA ASN A 42 -18.94 11.47 -14.45
C ASN A 42 -17.67 11.59 -13.57
N PRO A 43 -17.52 12.68 -12.77
CA PRO A 43 -16.42 12.86 -11.82
C PRO A 43 -16.04 11.61 -11.01
N SER A 44 -17.01 10.82 -10.54
CA SER A 44 -16.76 9.58 -9.81
C SER A 44 -16.05 8.52 -10.66
N ASN A 45 -16.42 8.40 -11.94
CA ASN A 45 -15.77 7.49 -12.89
C ASN A 45 -14.39 7.98 -13.30
N VAL A 46 -14.22 9.29 -13.48
CA VAL A 46 -12.92 9.91 -13.76
C VAL A 46 -11.95 9.63 -12.62
N LEU A 47 -12.36 9.84 -11.37
CA LEU A 47 -11.56 9.56 -10.19
C LEU A 47 -11.19 8.06 -10.10
N ALA A 48 -12.16 7.17 -10.26
CA ALA A 48 -11.92 5.72 -10.21
C ALA A 48 -10.92 5.26 -11.30
N ARG A 49 -11.03 5.82 -12.52
CA ARG A 49 -10.09 5.52 -13.62
C ARG A 49 -8.69 6.06 -13.35
N LYS A 50 -8.57 7.29 -12.81
CA LYS A 50 -7.27 7.84 -12.38
C LYS A 50 -6.62 6.98 -11.30
N LEU A 51 -7.38 6.55 -10.29
CA LEU A 51 -6.90 5.64 -9.24
C LEU A 51 -6.52 4.25 -9.77
N LYS A 52 -7.22 3.76 -10.80
CA LYS A 52 -6.90 2.48 -11.44
C LYS A 52 -5.57 2.54 -12.19
N VAL A 53 -5.27 3.65 -12.84
CA VAL A 53 -4.01 3.85 -13.59
C VAL A 53 -2.85 4.25 -12.68
N LEU A 54 -3.13 4.85 -11.52
CA LEU A 54 -2.14 5.01 -10.44
C LEU A 54 -1.51 3.71 -9.95
N LYS A 55 -2.00 2.53 -10.38
CA LYS A 55 -1.27 1.27 -10.21
C LYS A 55 0.11 1.26 -10.87
N ASP A 56 0.40 2.14 -11.83
CA ASP A 56 1.73 2.30 -12.44
C ASP A 56 2.80 2.76 -11.41
N LEU A 57 2.38 3.38 -10.30
CA LEU A 57 3.24 3.64 -9.13
C LEU A 57 3.82 2.35 -8.53
N LYS A 58 3.12 1.21 -8.66
CA LYS A 58 3.63 -0.06 -8.18
C LYS A 58 4.83 -0.52 -9.01
N THR A 59 4.73 -0.40 -10.33
CA THR A 59 5.84 -0.72 -11.25
C THR A 59 7.01 0.23 -11.02
N TRP A 60 6.76 1.52 -10.81
CA TRP A 60 7.80 2.47 -10.43
C TRP A 60 8.45 2.14 -9.08
N ASN A 61 7.65 1.73 -8.09
CA ASN A 61 8.13 1.33 -6.77
C ASN A 61 9.05 0.10 -6.86
N GLU A 62 8.73 -0.89 -7.68
CA GLU A 62 9.59 -2.06 -7.90
C GLU A 62 10.94 -1.62 -8.49
N HIS A 63 10.94 -0.79 -9.54
CA HIS A 63 12.18 -0.33 -10.17
C HIS A 63 13.04 0.55 -9.25
N VAL A 64 12.43 1.50 -8.54
CA VAL A 64 13.15 2.39 -7.63
C VAL A 64 13.58 1.64 -6.36
N PHE A 65 12.76 0.69 -5.91
CA PHE A 65 12.94 -0.17 -4.74
C PHE A 65 14.14 -1.11 -4.85
N ASP A 66 14.15 -1.86 -5.95
CA ASP A 66 15.25 -2.76 -6.26
C ASP A 66 16.55 -1.96 -6.46
N ASP A 67 16.45 -0.76 -7.04
CA ASP A 67 17.55 0.19 -7.18
C ASP A 67 18.09 0.70 -5.82
N VAL A 68 17.24 1.02 -4.83
CA VAL A 68 17.70 1.44 -3.48
C VAL A 68 18.56 0.38 -2.78
N THR A 69 18.21 -0.90 -2.90
CA THR A 69 18.98 -1.99 -2.28
C THR A 69 20.36 -2.12 -2.93
N LEU A 70 20.43 -2.00 -4.25
CA LEU A 70 21.67 -2.02 -5.02
C LEU A 70 22.53 -0.78 -4.74
N GLN A 71 21.91 0.41 -4.70
CA GLN A 71 22.57 1.67 -4.36
C GLN A 71 23.19 1.62 -2.97
N LYS A 72 22.45 1.14 -1.96
CA LYS A 72 22.95 0.97 -0.60
C LYS A 72 24.19 0.07 -0.57
N LYS A 73 24.16 -1.07 -1.28
CA LYS A 73 25.30 -1.97 -1.38
C LYS A 73 26.51 -1.30 -2.07
N SER A 74 26.29 -0.55 -3.14
CA SER A 74 27.34 0.18 -3.85
C SER A 74 27.98 1.25 -2.97
N LEU A 75 27.16 2.05 -2.26
CA LEU A 75 27.63 3.10 -1.36
C LEU A 75 28.40 2.54 -0.17
N PHE A 76 28.01 1.37 0.36
CA PHE A 76 28.78 0.69 1.40
C PHE A 76 30.16 0.23 0.90
N GLN A 77 30.24 -0.29 -0.33
CA GLN A 77 31.52 -0.66 -0.94
C GLN A 77 32.41 0.55 -1.21
N GLU A 78 31.81 1.65 -1.68
CA GLU A 78 32.50 2.92 -1.88
C GLU A 78 33.04 3.46 -0.55
N LEU A 79 32.21 3.49 0.51
CA LEU A 79 32.62 3.93 1.84
C LEU A 79 33.79 3.11 2.38
N GLN A 80 33.78 1.78 2.19
CA GLN A 80 34.85 0.89 2.61
C GLN A 80 36.16 1.16 1.84
N SER A 81 36.07 1.53 0.56
CA SER A 81 37.25 1.89 -0.25
C SER A 81 37.85 3.25 0.14
N LEU A 82 37.00 4.19 0.58
CA LEU A 82 37.39 5.54 1.02
C LEU A 82 38.01 5.55 2.42
N GLU A 83 37.80 4.51 3.23
CA GLU A 83 38.30 4.43 4.61
C GLU A 83 39.83 4.30 4.70
N GLY A 84 40.52 4.02 3.57
CA GLY A 84 41.98 3.94 3.47
C GLY A 84 42.68 5.13 2.82
N VAL A 85 41.94 6.13 2.30
CA VAL A 85 42.50 7.26 1.55
C VAL A 85 42.26 8.56 2.33
N GLY A 86 43.31 9.08 2.98
CA GLY A 86 43.21 10.11 4.02
C GLY A 86 42.79 11.52 3.59
N ASP A 87 42.38 11.75 2.34
CA ASP A 87 42.14 13.12 1.80
C ASP A 87 40.79 13.31 1.08
N GLU A 88 39.93 12.29 1.03
CA GLU A 88 38.62 12.38 0.35
C GLU A 88 37.44 12.64 1.31
N ASN A 89 37.64 13.50 2.31
CA ASN A 89 36.64 13.75 3.37
C ASN A 89 35.30 14.25 2.82
N ASN A 90 35.30 15.13 1.81
CA ASN A 90 34.08 15.63 1.17
C ASN A 90 33.29 14.52 0.46
N ARG A 91 33.97 13.56 -0.17
CA ARG A 91 33.29 12.45 -0.85
C ARG A 91 32.71 11.48 0.17
N LYS A 92 33.43 11.21 1.25
CA LYS A 92 32.97 10.41 2.37
C LYS A 92 31.70 11.00 3.00
N GLU A 93 31.66 12.31 3.23
CA GLU A 93 30.48 13.02 3.74
C GLU A 93 29.26 12.89 2.81
N GLN A 94 29.46 13.01 1.49
CA GLN A 94 28.39 12.79 0.51
C GLN A 94 27.84 11.36 0.54
N VAL A 95 28.72 10.36 0.57
CA VAL A 95 28.33 8.95 0.61
C VAL A 95 27.57 8.62 1.90
N VAL A 96 28.02 9.16 3.04
CA VAL A 96 27.33 8.99 4.33
C VAL A 96 25.94 9.65 4.29
N SER A 97 25.83 10.89 3.80
CA SER A 97 24.55 11.59 3.70
C SER A 97 23.55 10.83 2.82
N GLU A 98 24.01 10.27 1.69
CA GLU A 98 23.16 9.47 0.83
C GLU A 98 22.73 8.16 1.49
N LEU A 99 23.63 7.52 2.24
CA LEU A 99 23.33 6.31 3.01
C LEU A 99 22.31 6.56 4.12
N GLU A 100 22.42 7.69 4.83
CA GLU A 100 21.44 8.15 5.81
C GLU A 100 20.07 8.36 5.17
N ARG A 101 20.03 9.01 4.01
CA ARG A 101 18.81 9.23 3.23
C ARG A 101 18.12 7.92 2.88
N LEU A 102 18.86 6.95 2.34
CA LEU A 102 18.34 5.62 1.98
C LEU A 102 17.84 4.85 3.21
N THR A 103 18.58 4.93 4.32
CA THR A 103 18.22 4.27 5.58
C THR A 103 16.93 4.86 6.19
N LEU A 104 16.77 6.18 6.14
CA LEU A 104 15.55 6.85 6.59
C LEU A 104 14.32 6.41 5.77
N MET A 105 14.47 6.28 4.45
CA MET A 105 13.39 5.81 3.59
C MET A 105 12.98 4.38 3.95
N GLU A 106 13.95 3.49 4.13
CA GLU A 106 13.74 2.12 4.57
C GLU A 106 13.01 2.06 5.92
N GLU A 107 13.44 2.87 6.89
CA GLU A 107 12.80 2.98 8.20
C GLU A 107 11.33 3.41 8.09
N ILE A 108 11.02 4.40 7.25
CA ILE A 108 9.64 4.86 7.02
C ILE A 108 8.79 3.73 6.42
N SER A 109 9.32 2.98 5.45
CA SER A 109 8.62 1.83 4.87
C SER A 109 8.34 0.76 5.92
N TRP A 110 9.34 0.42 6.74
CA TRP A 110 9.18 -0.55 7.83
C TRP A 110 8.18 -0.08 8.88
N ARG A 111 8.22 1.19 9.29
CA ARG A 111 7.24 1.78 10.23
C ARG A 111 5.82 1.69 9.69
N GLN A 112 5.60 1.96 8.40
CA GLN A 112 4.28 1.89 7.80
C GLN A 112 3.81 0.43 7.59
N LYS A 113 4.72 -0.48 7.27
CA LYS A 113 4.46 -1.91 7.12
C LYS A 113 4.16 -2.58 8.47
N SER A 114 4.81 -2.14 9.54
CA SER A 114 4.66 -2.69 10.89
C SER A 114 3.41 -2.24 11.65
N ARG A 115 2.64 -1.24 11.14
CA ARG A 115 1.38 -0.73 11.74
C ARG A 115 1.55 -0.41 13.24
N PRO A 116 2.25 0.68 13.57
CA PRO A 116 2.77 0.89 14.92
C PRO A 116 1.65 1.35 15.87
N LEU A 117 1.07 0.38 16.58
CA LEU A 117 0.49 0.59 17.91
C LEU A 117 1.56 0.39 19.03
N TRP A 118 2.76 -0.06 18.68
CA TRP A 118 3.72 -0.69 19.60
C TRP A 118 5.09 -0.01 19.65
N LEU A 119 5.26 1.17 19.06
CA LEU A 119 6.58 1.80 18.87
C LEU A 119 7.03 2.66 20.06
N ARG A 120 6.84 2.15 21.28
CA ARG A 120 7.37 2.79 22.50
C ARG A 120 8.45 2.01 23.22
N GLU A 121 8.77 0.79 22.82
CA GLU A 121 9.87 0.04 23.45
C GLU A 121 10.72 -0.70 22.43
N GLY A 122 12.03 -0.63 22.66
CA GLY A 122 13.09 -0.87 21.70
C GLY A 122 13.21 -2.31 21.21
N ASP A 123 14.02 -2.41 20.17
CA ASP A 123 14.58 -3.63 19.60
C ASP A 123 14.82 -4.77 20.62
N LYS A 124 14.48 -6.00 20.19
CA LYS A 124 14.94 -7.33 20.67
C LYS A 124 13.84 -8.34 21.04
N CYS A 125 12.81 -8.56 20.20
CA CYS A 125 12.02 -9.78 20.37
C CYS A 125 11.31 -10.32 19.12
N THR A 126 12.07 -10.75 18.10
CA THR A 126 11.56 -11.48 16.91
C THR A 126 10.64 -12.65 17.29
N LYS A 127 10.93 -13.38 18.38
CA LYS A 127 10.09 -14.49 18.87
C LYS A 127 8.71 -14.03 19.36
N PHE A 128 8.65 -12.91 20.07
CA PHE A 128 7.38 -12.36 20.54
C PHE A 128 6.53 -11.88 19.35
N PHE A 129 7.13 -11.22 18.37
CA PHE A 129 6.41 -10.80 17.15
C PHE A 129 5.85 -11.99 16.36
N HIS A 130 6.61 -13.08 16.23
CA HIS A 130 6.09 -14.30 15.62
C HIS A 130 4.96 -14.93 16.44
N GLN A 131 5.05 -14.94 17.77
CA GLN A 131 3.99 -15.44 18.64
C GLN A 131 2.72 -14.59 18.56
N VAL A 132 2.85 -13.26 18.56
CA VAL A 132 1.73 -12.32 18.45
C VAL A 132 1.10 -12.37 17.05
N ALA A 133 1.90 -12.40 15.98
CA ALA A 133 1.40 -12.57 14.62
C ALA A 133 0.68 -13.93 14.44
N ASN A 134 1.22 -15.00 15.02
CA ASN A 134 0.56 -16.31 15.03
C ASN A 134 -0.71 -16.31 15.89
N ALA A 135 -0.74 -15.58 17.02
CA ALA A 135 -1.93 -15.42 17.85
C ALA A 135 -3.03 -14.65 17.09
N HIS A 136 -2.69 -13.55 16.41
CA HIS A 136 -3.63 -12.85 15.53
C HIS A 136 -4.08 -13.71 14.36
N ARG A 137 -3.19 -14.49 13.75
CA ARG A 137 -3.55 -15.42 12.68
C ARG A 137 -4.51 -16.50 13.18
N ARG A 138 -4.29 -17.06 14.37
CA ARG A 138 -5.19 -18.02 15.01
C ARG A 138 -6.54 -17.40 15.36
N PHE A 139 -6.54 -16.19 15.93
CA PHE A 139 -7.77 -15.49 16.32
C PHE A 139 -8.63 -15.08 15.12
N ASN A 140 -7.99 -14.64 14.03
CA ASN A 140 -8.69 -14.19 12.82
C ASN A 140 -8.95 -15.32 11.82
N SER A 141 -8.45 -16.54 12.07
CA SER A 141 -8.73 -17.68 11.21
C SER A 141 -10.09 -18.26 11.57
N ILE A 142 -11.02 -18.22 10.63
CA ILE A 142 -12.30 -18.92 10.74
C ILE A 142 -12.05 -20.39 10.37
N GLU A 143 -11.83 -21.22 11.38
CA GLU A 143 -11.56 -22.66 11.23
C GLU A 143 -12.84 -23.47 10.95
N SER A 144 -13.97 -23.03 11.49
CA SER A 144 -15.28 -23.60 11.21
C SER A 144 -16.39 -22.56 11.33
N LEU A 145 -17.48 -22.79 10.61
CA LEU A 145 -18.66 -21.94 10.62
C LEU A 145 -19.89 -22.82 10.88
N ASN A 146 -20.79 -22.36 11.75
CA ASN A 146 -22.10 -22.99 11.92
C ASN A 146 -23.03 -22.46 10.83
N ILE A 147 -23.45 -23.36 9.95
CA ILE A 147 -24.38 -23.11 8.86
C ILE A 147 -25.66 -23.85 9.20
N ASP A 148 -26.71 -23.12 9.56
CA ASP A 148 -28.06 -23.65 9.83
C ASP A 148 -28.11 -24.83 10.81
N GLY A 149 -27.23 -24.84 11.82
CA GLY A 149 -27.16 -25.88 12.86
C GLY A 149 -26.09 -26.95 12.61
N VAL A 150 -25.43 -26.94 11.45
CA VAL A 150 -24.35 -27.87 11.10
C VAL A 150 -23.01 -27.13 11.07
N THR A 151 -22.04 -27.59 11.86
CA THR A 151 -20.69 -27.01 11.87
C THR A 151 -19.90 -27.55 10.68
N SER A 152 -19.51 -26.65 9.77
CA SER A 152 -18.68 -26.97 8.60
C SER A 152 -17.27 -26.42 8.79
N SER A 153 -16.26 -27.25 8.52
CA SER A 153 -14.84 -26.87 8.49
C SER A 153 -14.26 -26.82 7.07
N ASP A 154 -15.09 -27.06 6.04
CA ASP A 154 -14.65 -26.98 4.65
C ASP A 154 -14.59 -25.51 4.20
N GLN A 155 -13.39 -25.08 3.83
CA GLN A 155 -13.12 -23.70 3.44
C GLN A 155 -13.85 -23.27 2.15
N VAL A 156 -14.17 -24.20 1.26
CA VAL A 156 -14.93 -23.91 0.03
C VAL A 156 -16.38 -23.64 0.40
N VAL A 157 -16.98 -24.53 1.20
CA VAL A 157 -18.36 -24.43 1.67
C VAL A 157 -18.57 -23.17 2.51
N MET A 158 -17.64 -22.85 3.42
CA MET A 158 -17.71 -21.63 4.24
C MET A 158 -17.65 -20.36 3.39
N LYS A 159 -16.82 -20.32 2.34
CA LYS A 159 -16.72 -19.16 1.45
C LYS A 159 -17.98 -18.95 0.63
N GLU A 160 -18.51 -20.01 0.05
CA GLU A 160 -19.76 -19.95 -0.74
C GLU A 160 -20.94 -19.50 0.13
N TYR A 161 -21.06 -20.05 1.34
CA TYR A 161 -22.12 -19.65 2.26
C TYR A 161 -22.01 -18.19 2.69
N VAL A 162 -20.81 -17.73 3.08
CA VAL A 162 -20.60 -16.33 3.47
C VAL A 162 -20.89 -15.39 2.29
N ALA A 163 -20.43 -15.72 1.09
CA ALA A 163 -20.70 -14.93 -0.10
C ALA A 163 -22.21 -14.84 -0.37
N GLY A 164 -22.92 -15.97 -0.40
CA GLY A 164 -24.37 -16.00 -0.63
C GLY A 164 -25.18 -15.30 0.46
N TYR A 165 -24.77 -15.43 1.74
CA TYR A 165 -25.41 -14.72 2.85
C TYR A 165 -25.33 -13.21 2.67
N PHE A 166 -24.14 -12.68 2.36
CA PHE A 166 -23.96 -11.24 2.17
C PHE A 166 -24.56 -10.75 0.84
N GLU A 167 -24.56 -11.54 -0.22
CA GLU A 167 -25.28 -11.22 -1.46
C GLU A 167 -26.78 -11.05 -1.20
N ASN A 168 -27.38 -11.96 -0.42
CA ASN A 168 -28.79 -11.84 -0.03
C ASN A 168 -29.04 -10.67 0.92
N LEU A 169 -28.16 -10.45 1.91
CA LEU A 169 -28.28 -9.35 2.86
C LEU A 169 -28.18 -7.97 2.19
N LEU A 170 -27.29 -7.85 1.21
CA LEU A 170 -27.03 -6.62 0.45
C LEU A 170 -27.95 -6.46 -0.76
N SER A 171 -28.75 -7.48 -1.07
CA SER A 171 -29.80 -7.39 -2.09
C SER A 171 -31.05 -6.74 -1.49
N GLU A 172 -31.38 -5.55 -1.98
CA GLU A 172 -32.62 -4.87 -1.61
C GLU A 172 -33.83 -5.52 -2.33
N PRO A 173 -34.95 -5.80 -1.64
CA PRO A 173 -36.13 -6.41 -2.26
C PRO A 173 -36.92 -5.45 -3.17
N HIS A 174 -36.58 -4.16 -3.19
CA HIS A 174 -37.34 -3.15 -3.94
C HIS A 174 -36.62 -2.79 -5.25
N ALA A 175 -37.21 -3.18 -6.38
CA ALA A 175 -36.72 -2.87 -7.73
C ALA A 175 -36.80 -1.39 -8.10
N TRP A 176 -37.56 -0.58 -7.34
CA TRP A 176 -37.73 0.84 -7.63
C TRP A 176 -36.67 1.67 -6.91
N ARG A 177 -35.71 2.17 -7.69
CA ARG A 177 -34.85 3.28 -7.28
C ARG A 177 -35.34 4.55 -7.98
N PRO A 178 -35.61 5.66 -7.26
CA PRO A 178 -35.77 6.95 -7.90
C PRO A 178 -34.48 7.25 -8.67
N THR A 179 -34.55 7.22 -10.00
CA THR A 179 -33.49 7.72 -10.85
C THR A 179 -33.57 9.24 -10.74
N GLY A 180 -32.44 9.92 -10.52
CA GLY A 180 -32.41 11.39 -10.44
C GLY A 180 -32.73 12.09 -11.77
N ASP A 181 -33.28 11.37 -12.74
CA ASP A 181 -33.68 11.85 -14.04
C ASP A 181 -34.93 12.72 -13.87
N GLY A 182 -34.76 14.02 -14.06
CA GLY A 182 -35.85 15.00 -13.98
C GLY A 182 -35.97 15.74 -12.64
N LEU A 183 -35.06 15.53 -11.70
CA LEU A 183 -34.94 16.43 -10.55
C LEU A 183 -34.15 17.68 -10.97
N PRO A 184 -34.75 18.89 -10.93
CA PRO A 184 -34.01 20.12 -11.18
C PRO A 184 -33.05 20.33 -10.01
N PHE A 185 -31.78 20.04 -10.24
CA PHE A 185 -30.72 20.47 -9.33
C PHE A 185 -30.39 21.91 -9.69
N GLU A 186 -30.61 22.85 -8.75
CA GLU A 186 -30.08 24.21 -8.90
C GLU A 186 -28.55 24.12 -8.93
N GLY A 187 -27.99 24.41 -10.11
CA GLY A 187 -26.56 24.60 -10.26
C GLY A 187 -26.16 25.88 -9.53
N ILE A 188 -25.04 25.84 -8.81
CA ILE A 188 -24.48 27.06 -8.24
C ILE A 188 -23.92 27.86 -9.41
N ASP A 189 -24.60 28.96 -9.77
CA ASP A 189 -24.13 29.86 -10.81
C ASP A 189 -22.78 30.46 -10.43
N GLN A 190 -21.88 30.50 -11.40
CA GLN A 190 -20.48 30.90 -11.24
C GLN A 190 -20.28 32.41 -11.02
N ASP A 191 -21.37 33.17 -10.89
CA ASP A 191 -21.39 34.64 -10.84
C ASP A 191 -21.53 35.22 -9.41
N SER A 192 -21.48 34.37 -8.39
CA SER A 192 -21.48 34.81 -6.97
C SER A 192 -20.08 34.95 -6.37
N MET A 193 -19.01 34.94 -7.18
CA MET A 193 -17.66 35.33 -6.75
C MET A 193 -17.34 36.75 -7.24
N VAL A 194 -17.91 37.75 -6.57
CA VAL A 194 -17.36 39.11 -6.50
C VAL A 194 -17.27 39.52 -5.04
#